data_AF-A0A7T5CK97-F1
#
_entry.id   AF-A0A7T5CK97-F1
#
_cell.length_a   1.000
_cell.length_b   1.000
_cell.length_c   1.000
_cell.angle_alpha   90.00
_cell.angle_beta   90.00
_cell.angle_gamma   90.00
#
_symmetry.space_group_name_H-M   'P 1'
#
loop_
_entity.id
_entity.type
_entity.pdbx_description
1 polymer ?
#
loop_
_entity_poly.entity_id
_entity_poly.type
_entity_poly.pdbx_seq_one_letter_code
_entity_poly.pdbx_strand_id
1 'polypeptide(L)'
;MLTNLTTLAFSWPTADQINGGFVLMIVGMGVVFSALILLLWAIKGLNSALSKPTPAPAAAPAAAPAAAPAKPASDEEDPEIMVVIAAAVAAVVRKPHTIRRVDSLTATTSSNWARHGRRAIMTSHRPTRR
;
A
#
# COMPACT_ATOMS: atom_id res chain seq x y z
N MET A 1 -52.03 11.02 -31.92
CA MET A 1 -50.76 11.14 -31.16
C MET A 1 -50.98 11.04 -29.64
N LEU A 2 -51.72 10.03 -29.14
CA LEU A 2 -52.05 9.90 -27.69
C LEU A 2 -52.01 8.45 -27.17
N THR A 3 -51.56 7.48 -27.97
CA THR A 3 -51.62 6.04 -27.64
C THR A 3 -50.48 5.53 -26.75
N ASN A 4 -49.54 6.38 -26.33
CA ASN A 4 -48.33 5.97 -25.60
C ASN A 4 -48.34 6.37 -24.11
N LEU A 5 -49.45 6.87 -23.56
CA LEU A 5 -49.52 7.38 -22.19
C LEU A 5 -49.95 6.32 -21.14
N THR A 6 -50.30 5.10 -21.56
CA THR A 6 -50.68 3.99 -20.65
C THR A 6 -49.52 3.07 -20.30
N THR A 7 -48.36 3.17 -20.98
CA THR A 7 -47.17 2.34 -20.66
C THR A 7 -46.34 2.87 -19.49
N LEU A 8 -46.72 4.03 -18.93
CA LEU A 8 -46.16 4.58 -17.69
C LEU A 8 -46.89 4.04 -16.45
N ALA A 9 -47.58 2.91 -16.57
CA ALA A 9 -47.95 2.10 -15.43
C ALA A 9 -46.64 1.65 -14.78
N PHE A 10 -46.16 2.47 -13.85
CA PHE A 10 -45.25 2.13 -12.78
C PHE A 10 -45.70 0.77 -12.26
N SER A 11 -45.09 -0.29 -12.79
CA SER A 11 -45.47 -1.66 -12.51
C SER A 11 -45.16 -1.86 -11.04
N TRP A 12 -46.19 -1.77 -10.21
CA TRP A 12 -46.13 -2.00 -8.78
C TRP A 12 -45.33 -3.29 -8.57
N PRO A 13 -44.27 -3.26 -7.75
CA PRO A 13 -43.46 -4.44 -7.50
C PRO A 13 -44.38 -5.57 -7.05
N THR A 14 -44.57 -6.58 -7.89
CA THR A 14 -45.28 -7.79 -7.47
C THR A 14 -44.43 -8.48 -6.42
N ALA A 15 -45.05 -9.23 -5.50
CA ALA A 15 -44.34 -9.93 -4.43
C ALA A 15 -43.19 -10.82 -4.98
N ASP A 16 -43.34 -11.35 -6.19
CA ASP A 16 -42.29 -12.10 -6.90
C ASP A 16 -41.04 -11.26 -7.24
N GLN A 17 -41.20 -9.98 -7.62
CA GLN A 17 -40.08 -9.10 -7.94
C GLN A 17 -39.32 -8.68 -6.67
N ILE A 18 -40.03 -8.51 -5.55
CA ILE A 18 -39.41 -8.20 -4.27
C ILE A 18 -38.57 -9.40 -3.78
N ASN A 19 -39.08 -10.62 -3.94
CA ASN A 19 -38.32 -11.84 -3.64
C ASN A 19 -37.12 -12.01 -4.59
N GLY A 20 -37.29 -11.74 -5.89
CA GLY A 20 -36.20 -11.75 -6.86
C GLY A 20 -35.11 -10.70 -6.57
N GLY A 21 -35.51 -9.50 -6.14
CA GLY A 21 -34.59 -8.44 -5.73
C GLY A 21 -33.82 -8.79 -4.46
N PHE A 22 -34.46 -9.46 -3.49
CA PHE A 22 -33.79 -9.94 -2.29
C PHE A 22 -32.72 -10.99 -2.59
N VAL A 23 -33.02 -11.95 -3.47
CA VAL A 23 -32.05 -12.94 -3.95
C VAL A 23 -30.89 -12.26 -4.67
N LEU A 24 -31.17 -11.29 -5.55
CA LEU A 24 -30.13 -10.53 -6.25
C LEU A 24 -29.22 -9.75 -5.29
N MET A 25 -29.77 -9.22 -4.20
CA MET A 25 -28.98 -8.52 -3.18
C MET A 25 -28.04 -9.46 -2.42
N ILE A 26 -28.53 -10.65 -2.03
CA ILE A 26 -27.70 -11.67 -1.38
C ILE A 26 -26.61 -12.18 -2.33
N VAL A 27 -26.97 -12.49 -3.57
CA VAL A 27 -26.02 -12.96 -4.59
C VAL A 27 -24.99 -11.88 -4.91
N GLY A 28 -25.45 -10.64 -5.12
CA GLY A 28 -24.56 -9.50 -5.39
C GLY A 28 -23.61 -9.24 -4.23
N MET A 29 -24.13 -9.20 -2.99
CA MET A 29 -23.31 -9.04 -1.79
C MET A 29 -22.31 -10.19 -1.64
N GLY A 30 -22.75 -11.44 -1.85
CA GLY A 30 -21.89 -12.62 -1.77
C GLY A 30 -20.77 -12.63 -2.80
N VAL A 31 -21.06 -12.26 -4.05
CA VAL A 31 -20.05 -12.18 -5.13
C VAL A 31 -19.02 -11.08 -4.82
N VAL A 32 -19.47 -9.90 -4.39
CA VAL A 32 -18.57 -8.81 -4.00
C VAL A 32 -17.69 -9.23 -2.82
N PHE A 33 -18.29 -9.81 -1.78
CA PHE A 33 -17.54 -10.28 -0.60
C PHE A 33 -16.51 -11.36 -0.99
N SER A 34 -16.91 -12.30 -1.86
CA SER A 34 -16.03 -13.34 -2.39
C SER A 34 -14.87 -12.75 -3.20
N ALA A 35 -15.14 -11.77 -4.06
CA ALA A 35 -14.11 -11.07 -4.83
C ALA A 35 -13.13 -10.33 -3.91
N LEU A 36 -13.61 -9.68 -2.85
CA LEU A 36 -12.77 -9.03 -1.85
C LEU A 36 -11.89 -10.03 -1.11
N ILE A 37 -12.44 -11.16 -0.64
CA ILE A 37 -11.68 -12.22 0.03
C ILE A 37 -10.62 -12.80 -0.91
N LEU A 38 -10.99 -13.11 -2.16
CA LEU A 38 -10.09 -13.66 -3.16
C LEU A 38 -8.95 -12.69 -3.47
N LEU A 39 -9.25 -11.40 -3.58
CA LEU A 39 -8.24 -10.36 -3.75
C LEU A 39 -7.31 -10.25 -2.53
N LEU A 40 -7.85 -10.32 -1.31
CA LEU A 40 -7.05 -10.31 -0.09
C LEU A 40 -6.14 -11.55 0.00
N TRP A 41 -6.64 -12.71 -0.45
CA TRP A 41 -5.87 -13.94 -0.52
C TRP A 41 -4.74 -13.86 -1.55
N ALA A 42 -4.99 -13.24 -2.71
CA ALA A 42 -3.97 -12.98 -3.71
C ALA A 42 -2.86 -12.06 -3.16
N ILE A 43 -3.22 -10.96 -2.49
CA ILE A 43 -2.25 -10.04 -1.88
C ILE A 43 -1.44 -10.74 -0.79
N LYS A 44 -2.08 -11.53 0.09
CA LYS A 44 -1.38 -12.33 1.11
C LYS A 44 -0.50 -13.42 0.49
N GLY A 45 -0.93 -14.04 -0.61
CA GLY A 45 -0.17 -15.04 -1.34
C GLY A 45 1.11 -14.47 -1.96
N LEU A 46 1.01 -13.31 -2.62
CA LEU A 46 2.18 -12.60 -3.11
C LEU A 46 3.10 -12.15 -1.98
N ASN A 47 2.53 -11.62 -0.88
CA ASN A 47 3.32 -11.24 0.29
C ASN A 47 4.02 -12.47 0.91
N SER A 48 3.39 -13.64 0.97
CA SER A 48 4.01 -14.87 1.48
C SER A 48 5.05 -15.46 0.53
N ALA A 49 4.87 -15.30 -0.78
CA ALA A 49 5.84 -15.76 -1.77
C ALA A 49 7.09 -14.87 -1.81
N LEU A 50 6.92 -13.57 -1.57
CA LEU A 50 8.03 -12.61 -1.44
C LEU A 50 8.66 -12.65 -0.03
N SER A 51 7.86 -12.91 1.00
CA SER A 51 8.31 -13.20 2.36
C SER A 51 8.70 -14.67 2.46
N LYS A 52 9.73 -15.09 1.71
CA LYS A 52 10.43 -16.32 2.06
C LYS A 52 10.93 -16.16 3.50
N PRO A 53 10.53 -17.03 4.43
CA PRO A 53 10.91 -16.89 5.82
C PRO A 53 12.41 -17.13 5.94
N THR A 54 13.17 -16.08 6.26
CA THR A 54 14.38 -16.26 7.05
C THR A 54 13.96 -17.06 8.28
N PRO A 55 14.61 -18.19 8.62
CA PRO A 55 14.15 -19.05 9.70
C PRO A 55 14.24 -18.28 11.02
N ALA A 56 13.09 -17.84 11.53
CA ALA A 56 12.97 -17.34 12.88
C ALA A 56 13.15 -18.55 13.83
N PRO A 57 14.14 -18.54 14.74
CA PRO A 57 14.27 -19.58 15.74
C PRO A 57 13.02 -19.61 16.63
N ALA A 58 12.41 -20.80 16.67
CA ALA A 58 11.51 -21.36 17.68
C ALA A 58 10.55 -20.39 18.40
N ALA A 59 9.26 -20.59 18.14
CA ALA A 59 8.19 -20.15 19.02
C ALA A 59 8.40 -20.68 20.46
N ALA A 60 8.32 -19.80 21.43
CA ALA A 60 8.15 -20.09 22.85
C ALA A 60 7.18 -19.04 23.45
N PRO A 61 6.38 -19.39 24.47
CA PRO A 61 4.92 -19.28 24.43
C PRO A 61 4.31 -17.90 24.71
N ALA A 62 3.05 -17.74 24.29
CA ALA A 62 2.20 -16.59 24.55
C ALA A 62 2.14 -16.22 26.05
N ALA A 63 2.44 -14.96 26.36
CA ALA A 63 2.00 -14.26 27.57
C ALA A 63 1.87 -12.75 27.29
N ALA A 64 0.91 -12.13 27.98
CA ALA A 64 0.37 -10.78 27.81
C ALA A 64 1.41 -9.62 27.89
N PRO A 65 1.06 -8.39 27.45
CA PRO A 65 2.00 -7.32 27.16
C PRO A 65 2.62 -6.72 28.42
N ALA A 66 3.96 -6.67 28.47
CA ALA A 66 4.69 -5.81 29.40
C ALA A 66 5.81 -5.11 28.64
N ALA A 67 5.73 -3.79 28.58
CA ALA A 67 6.74 -2.92 28.00
C ALA A 67 8.05 -3.01 28.80
N ALA A 68 9.14 -3.34 28.11
CA ALA A 68 10.51 -3.11 28.56
C ALA A 68 11.35 -2.64 27.38
N PRO A 69 12.28 -1.68 27.57
CA PRO A 69 12.86 -0.89 26.50
C PRO A 69 13.79 -1.74 25.63
N ALA A 70 13.49 -1.79 24.33
CA ALA A 70 14.32 -2.45 23.35
C ALA A 70 15.66 -1.72 23.22
N LYS A 71 16.74 -2.45 23.53
CA LYS A 71 18.12 -2.15 23.16
C LYS A 71 18.16 -1.90 21.63
N PRO A 72 18.92 -0.90 21.14
CA PRO A 72 18.91 -0.58 19.71
C PRO A 72 19.31 -1.83 18.92
N ALA A 73 18.39 -2.30 18.09
CA ALA A 73 18.72 -3.23 17.02
C ALA A 73 19.82 -2.55 16.20
N SER A 74 20.93 -3.25 15.98
CA SER A 74 21.83 -2.82 14.92
C SER A 74 21.00 -2.84 13.64
N ASP A 75 20.88 -1.67 13.00
CA ASP A 75 20.37 -1.52 11.65
C ASP A 75 21.38 -2.17 10.69
N GLU A 76 21.55 -3.49 10.78
CA GLU A 76 22.20 -4.28 9.74
C GLU A 76 21.16 -4.41 8.62
N GLU A 77 21.14 -3.43 7.73
CA GLU A 77 20.44 -3.57 6.46
C GLU A 77 20.96 -4.83 5.74
N ASP A 78 20.05 -5.64 5.20
CA ASP A 78 20.43 -6.90 4.56
C ASP A 78 21.52 -6.69 3.49
N PRO A 79 22.64 -7.44 3.52
CA PRO A 79 23.76 -7.24 2.61
C PRO A 79 23.37 -7.44 1.13
N GLU A 80 22.33 -8.21 0.87
CA GLU A 80 21.74 -8.38 -0.47
C GLU A 80 21.16 -7.05 -0.99
N ILE A 81 20.43 -6.30 -0.15
CA ILE A 81 19.84 -5.01 -0.52
C ILE A 81 20.94 -3.97 -0.78
N MET A 82 22.00 -3.97 0.02
CA MET A 82 23.19 -3.12 -0.19
C MET A 82 23.82 -3.36 -1.58
N VAL A 83 23.95 -4.63 -2.00
CA VAL A 83 24.53 -4.98 -3.32
C VAL A 83 23.64 -4.55 -4.47
N VAL A 84 22.33 -4.74 -4.38
CA VAL A 84 21.38 -4.32 -5.43
C VAL A 84 21.38 -2.79 -5.57
N ILE A 85 21.36 -2.06 -4.45
CA ILE A 85 21.46 -0.59 -4.46
C ILE A 85 22.80 -0.16 -5.04
N ALA A 86 23.91 -0.78 -4.62
CA ALA A 86 25.23 -0.45 -5.14
C ALA A 86 25.35 -0.69 -6.65
N ALA A 87 24.81 -1.80 -7.15
CA ALA A 87 24.75 -2.10 -8.58
C ALA A 87 23.91 -1.07 -9.37
N ALA A 88 22.76 -0.66 -8.83
CA ALA A 88 21.92 0.35 -9.44
C ALA A 88 22.62 1.71 -9.51
N VAL A 89 23.27 2.14 -8.42
CA VAL A 89 24.05 3.39 -8.40
C VAL A 89 25.24 3.31 -9.37
N ALA A 90 25.92 2.16 -9.43
CA ALA A 90 27.01 1.92 -10.36
C ALA A 90 26.59 2.05 -11.83
N ALA A 91 25.41 1.54 -12.17
CA ALA A 91 24.87 1.65 -13.53
C ALA A 91 24.45 3.09 -13.90
N VAL A 92 23.91 3.85 -12.94
CA VAL A 92 23.38 5.21 -13.17
C VAL A 92 24.48 6.27 -13.12
N VAL A 93 25.41 6.16 -12.17
CA VAL A 93 26.44 7.17 -11.93
C VAL A 93 27.68 6.81 -12.74
N ARG A 94 27.80 7.43 -13.93
CA ARG A 94 28.93 7.27 -14.86
C ARG A 94 30.24 7.95 -14.39
N LYS A 95 30.41 8.14 -13.09
CA LYS A 95 31.55 8.79 -12.44
C LYS A 95 31.98 7.94 -11.24
N PRO A 96 33.26 7.97 -10.83
CA PRO A 96 33.68 7.27 -9.62
C PRO A 96 32.90 7.83 -8.42
N HIS A 97 32.22 6.94 -7.69
CA HIS A 97 31.41 7.26 -6.52
C HIS A 97 31.62 6.21 -5.44
N THR A 98 31.44 6.61 -4.17
CA THR A 98 31.51 5.72 -3.01
C THR A 98 30.25 5.91 -2.18
N ILE A 99 29.61 4.81 -1.80
CA ILE A 99 28.40 4.81 -1.00
C ILE A 99 28.84 4.92 0.45
N ARG A 100 28.59 6.07 1.08
CA ARG A 100 28.98 6.32 2.48
C ARG A 100 27.96 5.81 3.50
N ARG A 101 26.69 5.89 3.15
CA ARG A 101 25.58 5.52 4.03
C ARG A 101 24.34 5.24 3.21
N VAL A 102 23.68 4.15 3.53
CA VAL A 102 22.31 3.85 3.11
C VAL A 102 21.50 3.93 4.40
N ASP A 103 20.47 4.76 4.38
CA ASP A 103 19.54 4.91 5.50
C ASP A 103 18.17 4.54 4.98
N SER A 104 17.56 3.49 5.53
CA SER A 104 16.14 3.24 5.30
C SER A 104 15.31 4.41 5.84
N LEU A 105 14.59 5.08 4.96
CA LEU A 105 13.62 6.10 5.36
C LEU A 105 12.36 5.42 5.91
N THR A 106 12.48 4.82 7.09
CA THR A 106 11.30 4.44 7.87
C THR A 106 10.58 5.74 8.21
N ALA A 107 9.37 5.92 7.68
CA ALA A 107 8.63 7.17 7.60
C ALA A 107 8.20 7.72 8.98
N THR A 108 9.16 8.15 9.80
CA THR A 108 8.91 8.82 11.07
C THR A 108 9.54 10.21 11.04
N THR A 109 8.66 11.19 10.83
CA THR A 109 8.78 12.60 11.28
C THR A 109 9.51 13.64 10.42
N SER A 110 10.21 13.32 9.32
CA SER A 110 10.50 14.39 8.34
C SER A 110 10.59 13.90 6.90
N SER A 111 9.53 14.15 6.13
CA SER A 111 9.53 13.84 4.71
C SER A 111 10.57 14.71 3.99
N ASN A 112 11.55 14.07 3.35
CA ASN A 112 12.53 14.74 2.49
C ASN A 112 11.85 15.56 1.39
N TRP A 113 10.64 15.16 1.00
CA TRP A 113 9.75 15.89 0.12
C TRP A 113 9.39 17.29 0.64
N ALA A 114 8.97 17.42 1.91
CA ALA A 114 8.66 18.72 2.51
C ALA A 114 9.90 19.62 2.63
N ARG A 115 11.07 19.02 2.89
CA ARG A 115 12.34 19.74 3.01
C ARG A 115 12.83 20.25 1.65
N HIS A 116 12.65 19.47 0.58
CA HIS A 116 12.97 19.89 -0.78
C HIS A 116 12.00 20.95 -1.31
N GLY A 117 10.69 20.81 -1.06
CA GLY A 117 9.70 21.81 -1.45
C GLY A 117 10.00 23.18 -0.85
N ARG A 118 10.33 23.23 0.45
CA ARG A 118 10.71 24.48 1.13
C ARG A 118 11.95 25.13 0.53
N ARG A 119 12.99 24.34 0.23
CA ARG A 119 14.23 24.83 -0.39
C ARG A 119 13.98 25.37 -1.80
N ALA A 120 13.20 24.66 -2.61
CA ALA A 120 12.88 25.07 -3.98
C ALA A 120 12.15 26.43 -4.02
N ILE A 121 11.19 26.65 -3.10
CA ILE A 121 10.45 27.91 -2.98
C ILE A 121 11.42 29.04 -2.61
N MET A 122 12.29 28.83 -1.62
CA MET A 122 13.25 29.85 -1.17
C MET A 122 14.28 30.22 -2.25
N THR A 123 14.71 29.26 -3.08
CA THR A 123 15.71 29.49 -4.13
C THR A 123 15.15 30.12 -5.41
N SER A 124 13.82 30.22 -5.54
CA SER A 124 13.18 30.75 -6.75
C SER A 124 13.30 32.27 -6.88
N HIS A 125 13.51 32.98 -5.78
CA HIS A 125 13.69 34.43 -5.79
C HIS A 125 15.12 34.80 -6.22
N ARG A 126 15.27 35.19 -7.49
CA ARG A 126 16.49 35.87 -7.99
C ARG A 126 16.39 37.37 -7.65
N PRO A 127 17.22 37.91 -6.75
CA PRO A 127 17.28 39.36 -6.56
C PRO A 127 17.87 39.98 -7.83
N THR A 128 17.05 40.70 -8.58
CA THR A 128 17.48 41.51 -9.71
C THR A 128 18.43 42.59 -9.19
N ARG A 129 19.73 42.46 -9.45
CA ARG A 129 20.71 43.51 -9.16
C ARG A 129 20.45 44.66 -10.15
N ARG A 130 20.10 45.83 -9.61
CA ARG A 130 20.07 47.12 -10.30
C ARG A 130 21.31 47.90 -9.93
#